data_AF-A0A9D9Q4E1-F1
#
_entry.id   AF-A0A9D9Q4E1-F1
#
_cell.length_a   1.000
_cell.length_b   1.000
_cell.length_c   1.000
_cell.angle_alpha   90.00
_cell.angle_beta   90.00
_cell.angle_gamma   90.00
#
_symmetry.space_group_name_H-M   'P 1'
#
loop_
_entity.id
_entity.type
_entity.pdbx_description
1 polymer ?
#
loop_
_entity_poly.entity_id
_entity_poly.type
_entity_poly.pdbx_seq_one_letter_code
_entity_poly.pdbx_strand_id
1 'polypeptide(L)'
;MEQAKKRDHKIYITDIAVNKVPYIKVPNFTATQNEIFQQINKNVLKQAMTLNNSDEVACVYNIYTHEKPIIIFGDLSHVDVESDINVQRLKKNSYAFELAISHNHPSTSNFSFADIDYFIS
;
A
#
# COMPACT_ATOMS: atom_id res chain seq x y z
N MET A 1 -16.74 -22.61 5.12
CA MET A 1 -15.95 -21.38 4.91
C MET A 1 -16.09 -20.56 6.18
N GLU A 2 -15.06 -20.54 7.03
CA GLU A 2 -15.08 -19.70 8.22
C GLU A 2 -15.08 -18.24 7.78
N GLN A 3 -16.18 -17.53 8.05
CA GLN A 3 -16.24 -16.08 7.89
C GLN A 3 -15.16 -15.45 8.77
N ALA A 4 -14.25 -14.71 8.14
CA ALA A 4 -13.39 -13.77 8.85
C ALA A 4 -14.31 -12.89 9.73
N LYS A 5 -14.13 -12.95 11.05
CA LYS A 5 -14.90 -12.15 12.00
C LYS A 5 -14.72 -10.68 11.60
N LYS A 6 -15.79 -10.01 11.14
CA LYS A 6 -15.79 -8.56 10.90
C LYS A 6 -15.45 -7.86 12.21
N ARG A 7 -14.26 -7.29 12.27
CA ARG A 7 -13.79 -6.46 13.38
C ARG A 7 -13.82 -5.03 12.86
N ASP A 8 -14.91 -4.32 13.16
CA ASP A 8 -15.07 -2.88 12.89
C ASP A 8 -14.23 -2.00 13.84
N HIS A 9 -13.11 -2.54 14.33
CA HIS A 9 -12.20 -1.85 15.21
C HIS A 9 -10.78 -1.97 14.69
N LYS A 10 -9.98 -0.96 15.04
CA LYS A 10 -8.56 -0.87 14.70
C LYS A 10 -7.80 -2.11 15.19
N ILE A 11 -7.00 -2.68 14.30
CA ILE A 11 -6.10 -3.79 14.57
C ILE A 11 -4.67 -3.23 14.56
N TYR A 12 -4.00 -3.32 15.72
CA TYR A 12 -2.60 -2.94 15.81
C TYR A 12 -1.72 -3.91 15.03
N ILE A 13 -0.83 -3.34 14.21
CA ILE A 13 0.14 -4.10 13.43
C ILE A 13 1.20 -4.66 14.40
N THR A 14 1.62 -5.89 14.15
CA THR A 14 2.66 -6.57 14.93
C THR A 14 3.82 -6.97 14.03
N ASP A 15 5.00 -7.19 14.60
CA ASP A 15 6.15 -7.74 13.86
C ASP A 15 5.81 -9.07 13.17
N ILE A 16 4.94 -9.88 13.78
CA ILE A 16 4.46 -11.14 13.19
C ILE A 16 3.68 -10.85 11.89
N ALA A 17 2.80 -9.85 11.88
CA ALA A 17 2.05 -9.46 10.69
C ALA A 17 2.98 -8.97 9.57
N VAL A 18 3.97 -8.13 9.91
CA VAL A 18 5.01 -7.66 8.97
C VAL A 18 5.80 -8.83 8.39
N ASN A 19 6.22 -9.80 9.21
CA ASN A 19 7.00 -10.95 8.76
C ASN A 19 6.19 -11.92 7.91
N LYS A 20 4.87 -11.99 8.12
CA LYS A 20 3.94 -12.87 7.38
C LYS A 20 3.52 -12.33 6.01
N VAL A 21 3.93 -11.11 5.62
CA VAL A 21 3.65 -10.59 4.28
C VAL A 21 4.19 -11.58 3.23
N PRO A 22 3.31 -12.22 2.44
CA PRO A 22 3.71 -13.30 1.56
C PRO A 22 4.49 -12.76 0.36
N TYR A 23 5.37 -13.60 -0.19
CA TYR A 23 5.92 -13.37 -1.52
C TYR A 23 4.88 -13.81 -2.55
N ILE A 24 4.49 -12.91 -3.45
CA ILE A 24 3.50 -13.17 -4.50
C ILE A 24 4.20 -13.05 -5.85
N LYS A 25 3.94 -14.01 -6.75
CA LYS A 25 4.38 -13.94 -8.15
C LYS A 25 3.31 -13.25 -8.98
N VAL A 26 3.44 -11.95 -9.16
CA VAL A 26 2.59 -11.19 -10.05
C VAL A 26 2.93 -11.58 -11.51
N PRO A 27 1.94 -11.93 -12.35
CA PRO A 27 2.19 -12.21 -13.75
C PRO A 27 2.95 -11.06 -14.43
N ASN A 28 3.92 -11.39 -15.27
CA ASN A 28 4.80 -10.46 -15.99
C ASN A 28 5.79 -9.65 -15.13
N PHE A 29 5.78 -9.81 -13.80
CA PHE A 29 6.85 -9.25 -12.96
C PHE A 29 8.06 -10.18 -12.96
N THR A 30 9.25 -9.58 -13.02
CA THR A 30 10.51 -10.27 -12.74
C THR A 30 10.57 -10.71 -11.26
N ALA A 31 11.51 -11.61 -10.93
CA ALA A 31 11.73 -12.01 -9.53
C ALA A 31 12.05 -10.79 -8.64
N THR A 32 12.92 -9.91 -9.12
CA THR A 32 13.29 -8.65 -8.43
C THR A 32 12.10 -7.73 -8.22
N GLN A 33 11.20 -7.60 -9.20
CA GLN A 33 9.99 -6.78 -9.02
C GLN A 33 9.04 -7.37 -7.99
N ASN A 34 8.86 -8.69 -7.96
CA ASN A 34 8.07 -9.35 -6.93
C ASN A 34 8.69 -9.20 -5.52
N GLU A 35 10.03 -9.22 -5.43
CA GLU A 35 10.74 -8.93 -4.17
C GLU A 35 10.53 -7.49 -3.73
N ILE A 36 10.68 -6.51 -4.64
CA ILE A 36 10.39 -5.09 -4.36
C ILE A 36 8.95 -4.93 -3.89
N PHE A 37 7.99 -5.55 -4.58
CA PHE A 37 6.57 -5.52 -4.21
C PHE A 37 6.34 -6.03 -2.77
N GLN A 38 6.94 -7.17 -2.42
CA GLN A 38 6.87 -7.70 -1.06
C GLN A 38 7.50 -6.75 -0.03
N GLN A 39 8.66 -6.17 -0.33
CA GLN A 39 9.37 -5.27 0.57
C GLN A 39 8.61 -3.96 0.78
N ILE A 40 7.97 -3.42 -0.26
CA ILE A 40 7.10 -2.25 -0.15
C ILE A 40 5.94 -2.55 0.81
N ASN A 41 5.25 -3.68 0.64
CA ASN A 41 4.14 -4.06 1.52
C ASN A 41 4.60 -4.22 2.98
N LYS A 42 5.77 -4.83 3.21
CA LYS A 42 6.39 -4.88 4.55
C LYS A 42 6.71 -3.48 5.08
N ASN A 43 7.22 -2.60 4.23
CA ASN A 43 7.53 -1.22 4.62
C ASN A 43 6.25 -0.46 4.99
N VAL A 44 5.18 -0.53 4.22
CA VAL A 44 3.88 0.09 4.55
C VAL A 44 3.43 -0.33 5.94
N LEU A 45 3.42 -1.63 6.24
CA LEU A 45 3.06 -2.12 7.58
C LEU A 45 3.99 -1.61 8.67
N LYS A 46 5.31 -1.55 8.42
CA LYS A 46 6.28 -0.98 9.37
C LYS A 46 6.04 0.51 9.62
N GLN A 47 5.84 1.30 8.56
CA GLN A 47 5.60 2.75 8.66
C GLN A 47 4.29 3.01 9.41
N ALA A 48 3.22 2.28 9.09
CA ALA A 48 1.97 2.35 9.82
C ALA A 48 2.19 2.00 11.30
N MET A 49 2.86 0.88 11.59
CA MET A 49 3.13 0.43 12.95
C MET A 49 3.94 1.43 13.79
N THR A 50 5.03 1.96 13.25
CA THR A 50 6.00 2.75 14.03
C THR A 50 5.75 4.24 13.99
N LEU A 51 5.21 4.77 12.89
CA LEU A 51 5.07 6.20 12.65
C LEU A 51 3.63 6.69 12.53
N ASN A 52 2.66 5.79 12.31
CA ASN A 52 1.25 6.18 12.12
C ASN A 52 0.28 5.44 13.03
N ASN A 53 0.71 4.97 14.21
CA ASN A 53 -0.17 4.34 15.20
C ASN A 53 -0.98 3.14 14.63
N SER A 54 -0.54 2.47 13.57
CA SER A 54 -1.30 1.47 12.79
C SER A 54 -2.53 2.01 12.04
N ASP A 55 -2.59 3.31 11.77
CA ASP A 55 -3.56 3.95 10.86
C ASP A 55 -3.16 3.74 9.38
N GLU A 56 -3.97 4.23 8.43
CA GLU A 56 -3.74 4.05 7.00
C GLU A 56 -2.43 4.70 6.57
N VAL A 57 -1.64 3.97 5.79
CA VAL A 57 -0.46 4.46 5.12
C VAL A 57 -0.51 3.96 3.70
N ALA A 58 -0.30 4.86 2.73
CA ALA A 58 -0.14 4.52 1.34
C ALA A 58 1.32 4.71 0.90
N CYS A 59 1.74 3.86 -0.02
CA CYS A 59 3.03 3.94 -0.69
C CYS A 59 2.80 3.94 -2.20
N VAL A 60 3.22 5.01 -2.88
CA VAL A 60 3.17 5.14 -4.34
C VAL A 60 4.57 5.00 -4.91
N TYR A 61 4.73 4.19 -5.95
CA TYR A 61 6.03 3.91 -6.54
C TYR A 61 5.89 3.44 -7.98
N ASN A 62 6.95 3.64 -8.75
CA ASN A 62 7.09 3.05 -10.07
C ASN A 62 7.86 1.73 -9.95
N ILE A 63 7.27 0.64 -10.44
CA ILE A 63 7.84 -0.72 -10.29
C ILE A 63 9.07 -0.96 -11.19
N TYR A 64 9.36 -0.05 -12.12
CA TYR A 64 10.44 -0.16 -13.11
C TYR A 64 11.60 0.82 -12.88
N THR A 65 11.37 2.00 -12.32
CA THR A 65 12.39 3.07 -12.28
C THR A 65 13.30 3.04 -11.04
N HIS A 66 13.10 2.12 -10.10
CA HIS A 66 13.82 2.04 -8.80
C HIS A 66 13.84 3.38 -8.02
N GLU A 67 12.96 4.32 -8.37
CA GLU A 67 12.83 5.60 -7.68
C GLU A 67 12.38 5.37 -6.25
N LYS A 68 12.74 6.33 -5.37
CA LYS A 68 12.35 6.25 -3.97
C LYS A 68 10.82 6.25 -3.86
N PRO A 69 10.22 5.27 -3.17
CA PRO A 69 8.78 5.26 -2.96
C PRO A 69 8.31 6.47 -2.15
N ILE A 70 7.12 6.97 -2.48
CA ILE A 70 6.47 8.10 -1.81
C ILE A 70 5.54 7.53 -0.74
N ILE A 71 5.74 7.91 0.52
CA ILE A 71 4.95 7.46 1.67
C ILE A 71 4.02 8.57 2.10
N ILE A 72 2.75 8.22 2.32
CA ILE A 72 1.68 9.16 2.67
C ILE A 72 0.94 8.59 3.87
N PHE A 73 0.80 9.42 4.90
CA PHE A 73 0.16 9.06 6.15
C PHE A 73 -1.29 9.54 6.13
N GLY A 74 -2.20 8.60 6.35
CA GLY A 74 -3.63 8.84 6.49
C GLY A 74 -4.10 8.73 7.93
N ASP A 75 -5.41 8.71 8.10
CA ASP A 75 -6.09 8.44 9.36
C ASP A 75 -6.62 7.00 9.43
N LEU A 76 -7.58 6.73 10.32
CA LEU A 76 -8.15 5.39 10.53
C LEU A 76 -8.82 4.80 9.28
N SER A 77 -9.28 5.64 8.36
CA SER A 77 -10.19 5.27 7.28
C SER A 77 -9.89 5.92 5.93
N HIS A 78 -8.93 6.83 5.88
CA HIS A 78 -8.61 7.54 4.66
C HIS A 78 -7.13 7.92 4.57
N VAL A 79 -6.56 7.76 3.37
CA VAL A 79 -5.28 8.33 2.96
C VAL A 79 -5.44 9.07 1.64
N ASP A 80 -5.10 10.37 1.64
CA ASP A 80 -5.21 11.22 0.46
C ASP A 80 -3.91 11.21 -0.35
N VAL A 81 -3.90 10.36 -1.38
CA VAL A 81 -2.75 10.19 -2.27
C VAL A 81 -2.70 11.26 -3.37
N GLU A 82 -3.85 11.82 -3.76
CA GLU A 82 -3.98 12.72 -4.93
C GLU A 82 -3.45 14.13 -4.64
N SER A 83 -3.58 14.60 -3.39
CA SER A 83 -3.10 15.94 -3.02
C SER A 83 -1.57 16.04 -2.91
N ASP A 84 -0.83 14.92 -2.90
CA ASP A 84 0.63 14.95 -2.81
C ASP A 84 1.30 15.34 -4.15
N ILE A 85 2.07 16.42 -4.11
CA ILE A 85 2.75 16.97 -5.30
C ILE A 85 3.80 16.03 -5.90
N ASN A 86 4.46 15.21 -5.07
CA ASN A 86 5.44 14.24 -5.55
C ASN A 86 4.74 13.09 -6.26
N VAL A 87 3.56 12.67 -5.77
CA VAL A 87 2.73 11.68 -6.47
C VAL A 87 2.29 12.22 -7.81
N GLN A 88 1.77 13.44 -7.87
CA GLN A 88 1.36 14.05 -9.15
C GLN A 88 2.52 14.14 -10.14
N ARG A 89 3.73 14.47 -9.65
CA ARG A 89 4.95 14.50 -10.48
C ARG A 89 5.33 13.10 -10.96
N LEU A 90 5.30 12.10 -10.08
CA LEU A 90 5.59 10.71 -10.43
C LEU A 90 4.59 10.18 -11.47
N LYS A 91 3.29 10.48 -11.29
CA LYS A 91 2.22 10.18 -12.26
C LYS A 91 2.51 10.76 -13.64
N LYS A 92 2.87 12.05 -13.71
CA LYS A 92 3.19 12.74 -14.97
C LYS A 92 4.41 12.18 -15.69
N ASN A 93 5.37 11.64 -14.94
CA ASN A 93 6.63 11.13 -15.49
C ASN A 93 6.61 9.63 -15.81
N SER A 94 5.58 8.91 -15.36
CA SER A 94 5.48 7.46 -15.56
C SER A 94 4.58 7.15 -16.76
N TYR A 95 4.87 6.04 -17.45
CA TYR A 95 3.94 5.52 -18.46
C TYR A 95 2.79 4.73 -17.82
N ALA A 96 1.71 4.53 -18.59
CA ALA A 96 0.63 3.64 -18.19
C ALA A 96 1.21 2.26 -17.81
N PHE A 97 0.69 1.66 -16.72
CA PHE A 97 1.10 0.38 -16.15
C PHE A 97 2.42 0.33 -15.34
N GLU A 98 3.08 1.46 -15.13
CA GLU A 98 4.33 1.50 -14.33
C GLU A 98 4.11 1.79 -12.84
N LEU A 99 2.99 2.44 -12.52
CA LEU A 99 2.67 2.86 -11.16
C LEU A 99 1.99 1.75 -10.38
N ALA A 100 2.48 1.54 -9.17
CA ALA A 100 1.88 0.68 -8.17
C ALA A 100 1.59 1.48 -6.91
N ILE A 101 0.51 1.10 -6.22
CA ILE A 101 0.23 1.54 -4.86
C ILE A 101 0.18 0.32 -3.95
N SER A 102 0.64 0.51 -2.72
CA SER A 102 0.38 -0.41 -1.63
C SER A 102 -0.09 0.40 -0.42
N HIS A 103 -1.22 0.03 0.17
CA HIS A 103 -1.71 0.60 1.43
C HIS A 103 -2.14 -0.49 2.41
N ASN A 104 -2.30 -0.14 3.68
CA ASN A 104 -2.96 -0.99 4.68
C ASN A 104 -4.33 -0.43 5.02
N HIS A 105 -5.26 -1.32 5.42
CA HIS A 105 -6.46 -0.93 6.14
C HIS A 105 -6.31 -1.28 7.62
N PRO A 106 -6.52 -0.32 8.55
CA PRO A 106 -6.45 -0.54 9.99
C PRO A 106 -7.53 -1.49 10.53
N SER A 107 -8.60 -1.73 9.78
CA SER A 107 -9.69 -2.66 10.15
C SER A 107 -9.69 -3.89 9.25
N THR A 108 -10.62 -4.84 9.46
CA THR A 108 -10.82 -5.98 8.55
C THR A 108 -11.60 -5.63 7.28
N SER A 109 -11.73 -4.34 6.94
CA SER A 109 -12.29 -3.92 5.65
C SER A 109 -11.40 -4.42 4.51
N ASN A 110 -12.02 -4.89 3.44
CA ASN A 110 -11.28 -5.46 2.30
C ASN A 110 -10.69 -4.34 1.42
N PHE A 111 -11.53 -3.75 0.59
CA PHE A 111 -11.23 -2.65 -0.33
C PHE A 111 -12.49 -1.77 -0.41
N SER A 112 -12.30 -0.48 -0.66
CA SER A 112 -13.33 0.54 -0.79
C SER A 112 -13.48 0.99 -2.25
N PHE A 113 -14.56 1.71 -2.56
CA PHE A 113 -14.70 2.37 -3.86
C PHE A 113 -13.64 3.46 -4.10
N ALA A 114 -13.17 4.12 -3.04
CA ALA A 114 -12.11 5.12 -3.14
C ALA A 114 -10.79 4.50 -3.64
N ASP A 115 -10.53 3.24 -3.29
CA ASP A 115 -9.34 2.51 -3.74
C ASP A 115 -9.39 2.20 -5.25
N ILE A 116 -10.59 2.05 -5.81
CA ILE A 116 -10.80 1.86 -7.26
C ILE A 116 -10.74 3.20 -7.99
N ASP A 117 -11.36 4.24 -7.42
CA ASP A 117 -11.45 5.58 -8.01
C ASP A 117 -10.07 6.13 -8.39
N TYR A 118 -9.06 5.90 -7.53
CA TYR A 118 -7.67 6.28 -7.79
C TYR A 118 -7.15 5.86 -9.18
N PHE A 119 -7.53 4.67 -9.66
CA PHE A 119 -7.00 4.12 -10.91
C PHE A 119 -7.81 4.54 -12.15
N ILE A 120 -8.99 5.14 -11.97
CA ILE A 120 -9.92 5.49 -13.06
C ILE A 120 -10.13 6.99 -13.23
N SER A 121 -9.76 7.80 -12.22
CA SER A 121 -9.82 9.26 -12.22
C SER A 121 -8.58 9.92 -12.79
#